data_AF-A0A9D5BBW9-F1
#
_entry.id   AF-A0A9D5BBW9-F1
#
_cell.length_a   1.000
_cell.length_b   1.000
_cell.length_c   1.000
_cell.angle_alpha   90.00
_cell.angle_beta   90.00
_cell.angle_gamma   90.00
#
_symmetry.space_group_name_H-M   'P 1'
#
loop_
_entity.id
_entity.type
_entity.pdbx_description
1 polymer ?
#
loop_
_entity_poly.entity_id
_entity_poly.type
_entity_poly.pdbx_seq_one_letter_code
_entity_poly.pdbx_strand_id
1 'polypeptide(L)'
;MREMEDKMASNQDDTHDASGSRNNVENEIKRGLTVMKSIIRASDKGEKFEVRWSAEDQLIEPNGSMLASYIGFLVRQHIPITCDNWRSPELKVGKDMVRDTEILSHR
;
A
#
# COMPACT_ATOMS: atom_id res chain seq x y z
N MET A 1 -28.59 5.06 -52.90
CA MET A 1 -28.01 4.81 -51.56
C MET A 1 -26.78 5.68 -51.47
N ARG A 2 -26.94 6.95 -51.09
CA ARG A 2 -26.92 7.54 -49.74
C ARG A 2 -25.52 7.47 -49.10
N GLU A 3 -24.98 8.67 -48.90
CA GLU A 3 -23.69 9.03 -48.35
C GLU A 3 -23.39 8.37 -46.99
N MET A 4 -22.10 8.20 -46.70
CA MET A 4 -21.62 8.35 -45.34
C MET A 4 -20.22 8.99 -45.39
N GLU A 5 -20.23 10.31 -45.55
CA GLU A 5 -19.23 11.16 -44.94
C GLU A 5 -19.42 11.08 -43.41
N ASP A 6 -18.36 10.87 -42.65
CA ASP A 6 -18.00 11.85 -41.63
C ASP A 6 -16.57 11.63 -41.11
N LYS A 7 -15.83 12.74 -41.16
CA LYS A 7 -14.52 12.97 -40.57
C LYS A 7 -14.72 13.67 -39.22
N MET A 8 -13.63 13.67 -38.43
CA MET A 8 -13.38 14.46 -37.22
C MET A 8 -14.01 13.89 -35.94
N ALA A 9 -13.45 14.00 -34.74
CA ALA A 9 -12.13 14.29 -34.19
C ALA A 9 -12.38 14.26 -32.67
N SER A 10 -11.49 13.70 -31.85
CA SER A 10 -11.17 14.33 -30.55
C SER A 10 -9.92 13.69 -29.95
N ASN A 11 -8.89 14.51 -29.82
CA ASN A 11 -7.64 14.26 -29.13
C ASN A 11 -7.83 14.58 -27.64
N GLN A 12 -7.24 13.78 -26.76
CA GLN A 12 -6.75 14.22 -25.44
C GLN A 12 -5.44 13.43 -25.22
N ASP A 13 -4.31 13.96 -25.68
CA ASP A 13 -3.43 14.91 -24.98
C ASP A 13 -2.75 14.29 -23.75
N ASP A 14 -1.88 13.31 -23.99
CA ASP A 14 -0.82 12.96 -23.05
C ASP A 14 0.32 13.96 -23.26
N THR A 15 0.18 15.13 -22.65
CA THR A 15 1.22 16.16 -22.65
C THR A 15 2.45 15.63 -21.90
N HIS A 16 3.45 15.18 -22.66
CA HIS A 16 4.80 15.00 -22.17
C HIS A 16 5.43 16.37 -21.89
N ASP A 17 5.28 16.86 -20.66
CA ASP A 17 6.03 18.04 -20.21
C ASP A 17 7.48 17.64 -19.91
N ALA A 18 8.31 17.73 -20.95
CA ALA A 18 9.75 17.80 -20.84
C ALA A 18 10.17 19.25 -20.59
N SER A 19 10.28 19.65 -19.32
CA SER A 19 10.99 20.84 -18.91
C SER A 19 12.24 20.44 -18.12
N GLY A 20 13.39 20.53 -18.79
CA GLY A 20 14.69 20.29 -18.20
C GLY A 20 15.08 21.39 -17.21
N SER A 21 15.32 21.01 -15.97
CA SER A 21 16.30 21.67 -15.11
C SER A 21 17.25 20.61 -14.56
N ARG A 22 18.43 20.49 -15.20
CA ARG A 22 19.53 19.65 -14.71
C ARG A 22 20.09 20.30 -13.44
N ASN A 23 19.52 19.94 -12.29
CA ASN A 23 20.18 20.11 -11.01
C ASN A 23 20.56 18.72 -10.51
N ASN A 24 21.87 18.47 -10.49
CA ASN A 24 22.49 17.26 -9.99
C ASN A 24 22.40 17.28 -8.46
N VAL A 25 21.24 16.93 -7.93
CA VAL A 25 21.05 16.57 -6.53
C VAL A 25 20.73 15.10 -6.59
N GLU A 26 21.54 14.26 -5.95
CA GLU A 26 21.23 12.85 -5.79
C GLU A 26 19.78 12.74 -5.33
N ASN A 27 18.91 12.27 -6.22
CA ASN A 27 17.51 12.07 -5.93
C ASN A 27 17.44 10.93 -4.93
N GLU A 28 17.60 11.26 -3.64
CA GLU A 28 17.15 10.41 -2.56
C GLU A 28 15.70 10.10 -2.88
N ILE A 29 15.43 8.86 -3.31
CA ILE A 29 14.08 8.38 -3.54
C ILE A 29 13.45 8.38 -2.16
N LYS A 30 12.81 9.49 -1.79
CA LYS A 30 11.97 9.57 -0.59
C LYS A 30 10.79 8.67 -0.87
N ARG A 31 10.92 7.40 -0.47
CA ARG A 31 9.84 6.41 -0.59
C ARG A 31 8.67 6.95 0.24
N GLY A 32 7.66 7.48 -0.44
CA GLY A 32 6.42 7.91 0.20
C GLY A 32 5.74 6.74 0.93
N LEU A 33 4.81 7.05 1.83
CA LEU A 33 4.04 6.04 2.53
C LEU A 33 3.38 5.11 1.50
N THR A 34 3.80 3.83 1.47
CA THR A 34 3.23 2.86 0.54
C THR A 34 1.84 2.49 1.02
N VAL A 35 0.81 3.07 0.41
CA VAL A 35 -0.59 2.78 0.73
C VAL A 35 -1.00 1.48 0.03
N MET A 36 -1.30 0.43 0.81
CA MET A 36 -1.70 -0.89 0.31
C MET A 36 -3.18 -0.91 -0.13
N LYS A 37 -3.53 -0.08 -1.12
CA LYS A 37 -4.91 0.20 -1.56
C LYS A 37 -5.70 -1.06 -1.96
N SER A 38 -5.03 -2.07 -2.54
CA SER A 38 -5.67 -3.33 -2.93
C SER A 38 -6.22 -4.08 -1.71
N ILE A 39 -5.42 -4.18 -0.65
CA ILE A 39 -5.81 -4.84 0.62
C ILE A 39 -6.92 -4.07 1.30
N ILE A 40 -6.82 -2.74 1.37
CA ILE A 40 -7.85 -1.88 1.99
C ILE A 40 -9.19 -2.10 1.28
N ARG A 41 -9.21 -2.05 -0.05
CA ARG A 41 -10.42 -2.28 -0.84
C ARG A 41 -10.99 -3.69 -0.69
N ALA A 42 -10.14 -4.70 -0.58
CA ALA A 42 -10.56 -6.08 -0.34
C ALA A 42 -11.20 -6.22 1.05
N SER A 43 -10.58 -5.62 2.07
CA SER A 43 -11.11 -5.56 3.43
C SER A 43 -12.46 -4.83 3.51
N ASP A 44 -12.62 -3.70 2.82
CA ASP A 44 -13.88 -2.94 2.77
C ASP A 44 -15.03 -3.75 2.16
N LYS A 45 -14.70 -4.73 1.31
CA LYS A 45 -15.66 -5.69 0.72
C LYS A 45 -15.87 -6.95 1.57
N GLY A 46 -15.17 -7.07 2.69
CA GLY A 46 -15.16 -8.28 3.53
C GLY A 46 -14.41 -9.47 2.92
N GLU A 47 -13.58 -9.24 1.89
CA GLU A 47 -12.72 -10.28 1.33
C GLU A 47 -11.63 -10.67 2.33
N LYS A 48 -11.31 -11.96 2.40
CA LYS A 48 -10.31 -12.53 3.31
C LYS A 48 -9.22 -13.23 2.52
N PHE A 49 -7.98 -13.05 2.95
CA PHE A 49 -6.81 -13.74 2.38
C PHE A 49 -6.36 -14.83 3.33
N GLU A 50 -6.27 -16.06 2.83
CA GLU A 50 -5.73 -17.17 3.60
C GLU A 50 -4.22 -16.99 3.77
N VAL A 51 -3.76 -16.94 5.02
CA VAL A 51 -2.34 -16.92 5.37
C VAL A 51 -1.99 -18.27 5.97
N ARG A 52 -0.91 -18.87 5.47
CA ARG A 52 -0.42 -20.16 5.95
C ARG A 52 0.95 -20.02 6.58
N TRP A 53 1.22 -20.88 7.54
CA TRP A 53 2.49 -21.00 8.24
C TRP A 53 3.13 -22.34 7.92
N SER A 54 4.45 -22.37 7.75
CA SER A 54 5.21 -23.61 7.68
C SER A 54 5.39 -24.21 9.08
N ALA A 55 5.91 -25.44 9.16
CA ALA A 55 6.23 -26.09 10.43
C ALA A 55 7.31 -25.33 11.23
N GLU A 56 8.10 -24.49 10.55
CA GLU A 56 9.16 -23.65 11.09
C GLU A 56 8.71 -22.22 11.42
N ASP A 57 7.39 -22.00 11.60
CA ASP A 57 6.79 -20.69 11.88
C ASP A 57 7.09 -19.62 10.81
N GLN A 58 7.31 -20.01 9.56
CA GLN A 58 7.51 -19.07 8.45
C GLN A 58 6.21 -18.83 7.68
N LEU A 59 5.97 -17.58 7.29
CA LEU A 59 4.86 -17.22 6.43
C LEU A 59 5.07 -17.78 5.01
N ILE A 60 4.04 -18.43 4.48
CA ILE A 60 4.06 -19.01 3.13
C ILE A 60 3.52 -18.01 2.10
N GLU A 61 4.24 -17.85 0.99
CA GLU A 61 3.86 -17.00 -0.13
C GLU A 61 2.61 -17.51 -0.89
N PRO A 62 1.86 -16.62 -1.57
CA PRO A 62 2.11 -15.17 -1.74
C PRO A 62 1.51 -14.29 -0.63
N ASN A 63 0.57 -14.83 0.16
CA ASN A 63 -0.16 -14.02 1.14
C ASN A 63 0.68 -13.72 2.39
N GLY A 64 1.76 -14.47 2.62
CA GLY A 64 2.74 -14.23 3.67
C GLY A 64 3.41 -12.85 3.58
N SER A 65 4.10 -12.56 2.48
CA SER A 65 4.71 -11.24 2.23
C SER A 65 3.68 -10.12 2.26
N MET A 66 2.46 -10.38 1.78
CA MET A 66 1.36 -9.42 1.80
C MET A 66 0.95 -9.05 3.24
N LEU A 67 0.79 -10.04 4.13
CA LEU A 67 0.51 -9.82 5.55
C LEU A 67 1.63 -9.00 6.22
N ALA A 68 2.90 -9.41 6.04
CA ALA A 68 4.04 -8.73 6.64
C ALA A 68 4.13 -7.26 6.19
N SER A 69 3.88 -7.00 4.90
CA SER A 69 3.85 -5.65 4.34
C SER A 69 2.71 -4.82 4.91
N TYR A 70 1.52 -5.41 5.10
CA TYR A 70 0.35 -4.71 5.63
C TYR A 70 0.52 -4.35 7.11
N ILE A 71 1.07 -5.24 7.92
CA ILE A 71 1.45 -4.93 9.31
C ILE A 71 2.45 -3.77 9.32
N GLY A 72 3.48 -3.81 8.48
CA GLY A 72 4.46 -2.72 8.38
C GLY A 72 3.83 -1.38 7.98
N PHE A 73 2.83 -1.41 7.09
CA PHE A 73 2.06 -0.23 6.70
C PHE A 73 1.27 0.34 7.89
N LEU A 74 0.52 -0.49 8.63
CA LEU A 74 -0.25 -0.05 9.80
C LEU A 74 0.64 0.55 10.88
N VAL A 75 1.77 -0.09 11.17
CA VAL A 75 2.75 0.42 12.13
C VAL A 75 3.23 1.80 11.71
N ARG A 76 3.65 2.01 10.46
CA ARG A 76 4.12 3.32 9.97
C ARG A 76 3.03 4.39 9.91
N GLN A 77 1.75 3.98 9.78
CA GLN A 77 0.63 4.91 9.76
C GLN A 77 0.29 5.42 11.18
N HIS A 78 0.40 4.56 12.19
CA HIS A 78 -0.07 4.86 13.54
C HIS A 78 1.04 5.12 14.57
N ILE A 79 2.29 4.76 14.25
CA ILE A 79 3.42 4.88 15.16
C ILE A 79 4.47 5.79 14.51
N PRO A 80 4.75 6.96 15.12
CA PRO A 80 5.77 7.87 14.60
C PRO A 80 7.13 7.18 14.47
N ILE A 81 7.82 7.42 13.36
CA ILE A 81 9.18 6.89 13.14
C ILE A 81 10.19 7.42 14.16
N THR A 82 9.90 8.56 14.77
CA THR A 82 10.71 9.19 15.83
C THR A 82 10.44 8.60 17.21
N CYS A 83 9.60 7.56 17.32
CA CYS A 83 9.33 6.95 18.62
C CYS A 83 10.47 5.99 19.00
N ASP A 84 11.28 6.42 19.96
CA ASP A 84 12.40 5.62 20.46
C ASP A 84 11.97 4.57 21.49
N ASN A 85 10.79 4.73 22.11
CA ASN A 85 10.29 3.84 23.15
C ASN A 85 8.96 3.19 22.77
N TRP A 86 9.04 1.96 22.27
CA TRP A 86 7.88 1.14 21.94
C TRP A 86 6.94 0.91 23.12
N ARG A 87 7.38 0.98 24.38
CA ARG A 87 6.50 0.79 25.55
C ARG A 87 5.75 2.06 25.97
N SER A 88 5.92 3.18 25.25
CA SER A 88 5.22 4.42 25.56
C SER A 88 3.70 4.22 25.64
N PRO A 89 3.03 4.75 26.69
CA PRO A 89 1.57 4.77 26.80
C PRO A 89 0.90 5.55 25.66
N GLU A 90 1.57 6.54 25.10
CA GLU A 90 1.06 7.38 24.00
C GLU A 90 0.81 6.57 22.73
N LEU A 91 1.54 5.47 22.55
CA LEU A 91 1.36 4.55 21.42
C LEU A 91 0.19 3.58 21.61
N LYS A 92 -0.54 3.62 22.73
CA LYS A 92 -1.58 2.62 23.04
C LYS A 92 -2.60 2.51 21.91
N VAL A 93 -3.13 3.63 21.44
CA VAL A 93 -4.12 3.67 20.35
C VAL A 93 -3.57 3.01 19.07
N GLY A 94 -2.34 3.37 18.67
CA GLY A 94 -1.74 2.79 17.47
C GLY A 94 -1.46 1.30 17.59
N LYS A 95 -1.08 0.82 18.79
CA LYS A 95 -0.89 -0.61 19.07
C LYS A 95 -2.20 -1.38 19.04
N ASP A 96 -3.26 -0.80 19.59
CA ASP A 96 -4.58 -1.40 19.60
C ASP A 96 -5.09 -1.56 18.15
N MET A 97 -4.92 -0.55 17.29
CA MET A 97 -5.24 -0.65 15.86
C MET A 97 -4.47 -1.77 15.12
N VAL A 98 -3.17 -1.92 15.40
CA VAL A 98 -2.37 -3.01 14.80
C VAL A 98 -2.82 -4.39 15.31
N ARG A 99 -3.26 -4.49 16.57
CA ARG A 99 -3.74 -5.75 17.18
C ARG A 99 -5.14 -6.15 16.73
N ASP A 100 -6.03 -5.17 16.57
CA ASP A 100 -7.44 -5.37 16.21
C ASP A 100 -7.60 -5.68 14.71
N THR A 101 -6.53 -5.53 13.93
CA THR A 101 -6.49 -6.06 12.57
C THR A 101 -6.62 -7.58 12.68
N GLU A 102 -7.82 -8.10 12.39
CA GLU A 102 -8.14 -9.53 12.42
C GLU A 102 -7.20 -10.30 11.49
N ILE A 103 -6.01 -10.65 11.97
CA ILE A 103 -5.21 -11.71 11.39
C ILE A 103 -5.95 -12.97 11.81
N LEU A 104 -6.88 -13.43 10.97
CA LEU A 104 -7.51 -14.74 11.06
C LEU A 104 -6.46 -15.83 10.78
N SER A 105 -5.43 -15.88 11.61
CA SER A 105 -4.48 -16.97 11.68
C SER A 105 -5.11 -18.01 12.58
N HIS A 106 -5.83 -18.96 11.98
CA HIS A 106 -6.12 -20.21 12.67
C HIS A 106 -4.77 -20.89 12.93
N ARG A 107 -4.42 -21.03 14.21
CA ARG A 107 -3.47 -22.05 14.67
C ARG A 107 -4.25 -23.33 14.94
#